data_AF-A0A7S0RSJ2-F1
#
_entry.id   AF-A0A7S0RSJ2-F1
#
_cell.length_a   1.000
_cell.length_b   1.000
_cell.length_c   1.000
_cell.angle_alpha   90.00
_cell.angle_beta   90.00
_cell.angle_gamma   90.00
#
_symmetry.space_group_name_H-M   'P 1'
#
loop_
_entity.id
_entity.type
_entity.pdbx_description
1 polymer ?
#
loop_
_entity_poly.entity_id
_entity_poly.type
_entity_poly.pdbx_seq_one_letter_code
_entity_poly.pdbx_strand_id
1 'polypeptide(L)'
;GLNAHLPEIEHHLRLLSGRGTVVPISGLNAHLPVIEHHLRSLRGALAAAQALRRTLLLPPLPCACDKTWGGHDNIFKSQCMYPGAQDGRYLPLVCPLDHLVSPSAWMEAGVDFRTHGFMYGPHAHRVPAHVREAPVAHVEVRPGAGGG
;
A
#
# COMPACT_ATOMS: atom_id res chain seq x y z
N GLY A 1 9.91 -8.89 -9.11
CA GLY A 1 10.55 -9.03 -7.79
C GLY A 1 10.52 -7.69 -7.09
N LEU A 2 10.48 -7.64 -5.75
CA LEU A 2 10.33 -6.42 -4.94
C LEU A 2 11.25 -5.26 -5.39
N ASN A 3 12.48 -5.60 -5.82
CA ASN A 3 13.47 -4.65 -6.35
C ASN A 3 13.03 -3.87 -7.59
N ALA A 4 12.07 -4.37 -8.38
CA ALA A 4 11.56 -3.68 -9.57
C ALA A 4 10.63 -2.49 -9.23
N HIS A 5 10.08 -2.45 -8.01
CA HIS A 5 9.16 -1.39 -7.55
C HIS A 5 9.80 -0.48 -6.50
N LEU A 6 11.06 -0.71 -6.12
CA LEU A 6 11.82 0.16 -5.22
C LEU A 6 11.76 1.65 -5.63
N PRO A 7 11.89 2.02 -6.92
CA PRO A 7 11.81 3.43 -7.34
C PRO A 7 10.43 4.06 -7.11
N GLU A 8 9.36 3.28 -7.25
CA GLU A 8 7.97 3.72 -7.04
C GLU A 8 7.65 3.85 -5.53
N ILE A 9 8.19 2.93 -4.73
CA ILE A 9 8.17 2.99 -3.27
C ILE A 9 8.96 4.21 -2.77
N GLU A 10 10.17 4.41 -3.28
CA GLU A 10 11.00 5.60 -2.98
C GLU A 10 10.31 6.89 -3.41
N HIS A 11 9.64 6.90 -4.56
CA HIS A 11 8.87 8.06 -5.03
C HIS A 11 7.72 8.40 -4.08
N HIS A 12 6.92 7.42 -3.67
CA HIS A 12 5.86 7.63 -2.68
C HIS A 12 6.39 8.08 -1.32
N LEU A 13 7.53 7.52 -0.86
CA LEU A 13 8.18 7.96 0.39
C LEU A 13 8.74 9.38 0.30
N ARG A 14 9.25 9.80 -0.87
CA ARG A 14 9.68 11.19 -1.12
C ARG A 14 8.51 12.17 -1.13
N LEU A 15 7.38 11.79 -1.73
CA LEU A 15 6.14 12.60 -1.69
C LEU A 15 5.60 12.78 -0.27
N LEU A 16 5.82 11.79 0.60
CA LEU A 16 5.52 11.90 2.03
C LEU A 16 6.45 12.84 2.80
N SER A 17 7.65 13.07 2.27
CA SER A 17 8.70 13.89 2.87
C SER A 17 8.55 15.38 2.55
N GLY A 18 7.31 15.89 2.40
CA GLY A 18 6.97 17.25 1.98
C GLY A 18 7.50 18.42 2.82
N ARG A 19 8.55 18.23 3.64
CA ARG A 19 9.24 19.24 4.45
C ARG A 19 10.77 19.06 4.52
N GLY A 20 11.40 18.41 3.54
CA GLY A 20 12.87 18.32 3.49
C GLY A 20 13.51 17.50 4.61
N THR A 21 12.72 16.77 5.40
CA THR A 21 13.22 15.80 6.39
C THR A 21 13.31 14.44 5.75
N VAL A 22 14.49 13.82 5.80
CA VAL A 22 14.68 12.41 5.41
C VAL A 22 13.80 11.56 6.33
N VAL A 23 12.66 11.10 5.84
CA VAL A 23 11.81 10.17 6.57
C VAL A 23 12.52 8.80 6.56
N PRO A 24 12.70 8.13 7.71
CA PRO A 24 13.25 6.78 7.73
C PRO A 24 12.43 5.88 6.80
N ILE A 25 13.07 4.94 6.11
CA ILE A 25 12.38 4.00 5.21
C ILE A 25 11.74 2.81 5.95
N SER A 26 12.03 2.67 7.24
CA SER A 26 11.59 1.57 8.12
C SER A 26 11.46 2.04 9.58
N GLY A 27 10.76 1.26 10.40
CA GLY A 27 10.57 1.52 11.82
C GLY A 27 9.30 2.30 12.14
N LEU A 28 8.97 2.40 13.44
CA LEU A 28 7.71 2.98 13.92
C LEU A 28 7.49 4.43 13.44
N ASN A 29 8.53 5.25 13.44
CA ASN A 29 8.46 6.66 13.01
C ASN A 29 8.15 6.82 11.52
N ALA A 30 8.50 5.81 10.71
CA ALA A 30 8.15 5.75 9.29
C ALA A 30 6.78 5.11 9.05
N HIS A 31 6.40 4.16 9.90
CA HIS A 31 5.19 3.36 9.73
C HIS A 31 3.91 4.20 9.78
N LEU A 32 3.72 5.04 10.81
CA LEU A 32 2.48 5.80 10.97
C LEU A 32 2.23 6.77 9.80
N PRO A 33 3.20 7.60 9.36
CA PRO A 33 3.01 8.47 8.19
C PRO A 33 2.69 7.70 6.90
N VAL A 34 3.33 6.55 6.69
CA VAL A 34 3.10 5.70 5.51
C VAL A 34 1.68 5.11 5.53
N ILE A 35 1.21 4.63 6.68
CA ILE A 35 -0.16 4.13 6.84
C ILE A 35 -1.18 5.26 6.57
N GLU A 36 -0.96 6.44 7.11
CA GLU A 36 -1.85 7.59 6.90
C GLU A 36 -1.95 7.97 5.42
N HIS A 37 -0.82 7.97 4.72
CA HIS A 37 -0.79 8.21 3.28
C HIS A 37 -1.58 7.16 2.50
N HIS A 38 -1.35 5.88 2.80
CA HIS A 38 -2.05 4.80 2.13
C HIS A 38 -3.56 4.91 2.32
N LEU A 39 -4.03 5.21 3.53
CA LEU A 39 -5.46 5.42 3.79
C LEU A 39 -6.03 6.60 2.98
N ARG A 40 -5.30 7.72 2.89
CA ARG A 40 -5.71 8.87 2.07
C ARG A 40 -5.77 8.52 0.58
N SER A 41 -4.75 7.85 0.08
CA SER A 41 -4.66 7.41 -1.33
C SER A 41 -5.74 6.38 -1.67
N LEU A 42 -6.00 5.42 -0.78
CA LEU A 42 -7.06 4.41 -0.95
C LEU A 42 -8.44 5.04 -1.02
N ARG A 43 -8.74 6.04 -0.18
CA ARG A 43 -10.02 6.77 -0.24
C ARG A 43 -10.23 7.43 -1.59
N GLY A 44 -9.22 8.12 -2.11
CA GLY A 44 -9.27 8.77 -3.42
C GLY A 44 -9.41 7.76 -4.56
N ALA A 45 -8.62 6.70 -4.54
CA ALA A 45 -8.63 5.66 -5.55
C ALA A 45 -9.97 4.89 -5.58
N LEU A 46 -10.54 4.60 -4.41
CA LEU A 46 -11.85 3.96 -4.31
C LEU A 46 -12.96 4.85 -4.89
N ALA A 47 -12.97 6.13 -4.53
CA ALA A 47 -13.93 7.09 -5.08
C ALA A 47 -13.83 7.19 -6.61
N ALA A 48 -12.60 7.25 -7.15
CA ALA A 48 -12.37 7.28 -8.59
C ALA A 48 -12.86 5.99 -9.27
N ALA A 49 -12.54 4.82 -8.71
CA ALA A 49 -12.97 3.53 -9.24
C ALA A 49 -14.51 3.42 -9.28
N GLN A 50 -15.19 3.84 -8.21
CA GLN A 50 -16.65 3.87 -8.15
C GLN A 50 -17.26 4.82 -9.18
N ALA A 51 -16.75 6.05 -9.28
CA ALA A 51 -17.24 7.04 -10.24
C ALA A 51 -17.06 6.59 -11.70
N LEU A 52 -15.97 5.88 -11.99
CA LEU A 52 -15.66 5.37 -13.33
C LEU A 52 -16.28 4.00 -13.62
N ARG A 53 -16.93 3.35 -12.64
CA ARG A 53 -17.42 1.96 -12.71
C ARG A 53 -16.32 1.00 -13.13
N ARG A 54 -15.15 1.11 -12.50
CA ARG A 54 -13.97 0.28 -12.75
C ARG A 54 -13.60 -0.51 -11.51
N THR A 55 -13.01 -1.69 -11.70
CA THR A 55 -12.32 -2.43 -10.65
C THR A 55 -11.11 -1.63 -10.16
N LEU A 56 -10.96 -1.47 -8.85
CA LEU A 56 -9.79 -0.84 -8.26
C LEU A 56 -8.62 -1.84 -8.23
N LEU A 57 -7.57 -1.62 -9.03
CA LEU A 57 -6.30 -2.33 -8.87
C LEU A 57 -5.41 -1.56 -7.89
N LEU A 58 -5.11 -2.19 -6.75
CA LEU A 58 -4.25 -1.59 -5.73
C LEU A 58 -2.78 -1.64 -6.15
N PRO A 59 -2.02 -0.54 -5.97
CA PRO A 59 -0.57 -0.55 -6.15
C PRO A 59 0.10 -1.40 -5.07
N PRO A 60 1.40 -1.73 -5.21
CA PRO A 60 2.16 -2.27 -4.09
C PRO A 60 2.20 -1.20 -2.98
N LEU A 61 1.69 -1.54 -1.79
CA LEU A 61 1.62 -0.62 -0.66
C LEU A 61 2.85 -0.86 0.23
N PRO A 62 3.88 0.01 0.25
CA PRO A 62 5.05 -0.22 1.09
C PRO A 62 4.72 -0.17 2.58
N CYS A 63 5.29 -1.11 3.34
CA CYS A 63 5.20 -1.21 4.79
C CYS A 63 6.56 -0.98 5.41
N ALA A 64 6.65 0.02 6.28
CA ALA A 64 7.83 0.30 7.09
C ALA A 64 7.86 -0.54 8.40
N CYS A 65 6.97 -1.52 8.55
CA CYS A 65 6.82 -2.33 9.75
C CYS A 65 6.58 -3.78 9.39
N ASP A 66 7.33 -4.68 10.01
CA ASP A 66 7.18 -6.12 9.90
C ASP A 66 6.09 -6.63 10.86
N LYS A 67 4.89 -6.07 10.72
CA LYS A 67 3.72 -6.43 11.51
C LYS A 67 3.07 -7.69 10.93
N THR A 68 2.52 -8.55 11.78
CA THR A 68 1.68 -9.68 11.34
C THR A 68 0.20 -9.40 11.52
N TRP A 69 -0.64 -10.28 10.98
CA TRP A 69 -2.09 -10.15 11.00
C TRP A 69 -2.66 -10.01 12.43
N GLY A 70 -3.67 -9.16 12.59
CA GLY A 70 -4.45 -9.06 13.82
C GLY A 70 -3.82 -8.29 14.98
N GLY A 71 -2.59 -7.77 14.84
CA GLY A 71 -1.96 -6.94 15.88
C GLY A 71 -1.75 -7.68 17.22
N HIS A 72 -1.73 -9.00 17.19
CA HIS A 72 -1.50 -9.85 18.35
C HIS A 72 -0.04 -9.78 18.82
N ASP A 73 0.85 -9.46 17.88
CA ASP A 73 2.23 -9.10 18.11
C ASP A 73 2.30 -7.61 18.48
N ASN A 74 2.71 -7.27 19.70
CA ASN A 74 2.99 -5.89 20.06
C ASN A 74 4.31 -5.41 19.42
N ILE A 75 4.42 -5.53 18.09
CA ILE A 75 5.59 -5.30 17.25
C ILE A 75 6.10 -3.86 17.37
N PHE A 76 5.22 -2.94 17.76
CA PHE A 76 5.57 -1.54 18.03
C PHE A 76 6.54 -1.41 19.22
N LYS A 77 6.47 -2.32 20.22
CA LYS A 77 7.49 -2.38 21.29
C LYS A 77 8.87 -2.77 20.77
N SER A 78 8.93 -3.55 19.69
CA SER A 78 10.16 -3.96 19.04
C SER A 78 10.54 -3.03 17.88
N GLN A 79 10.06 -1.79 17.88
CA GLN A 79 10.34 -0.79 16.85
C GLN A 79 10.07 -1.30 15.43
N CYS A 80 8.99 -2.06 15.24
CA CYS A 80 8.55 -2.53 13.92
C CYS A 80 9.43 -3.61 13.27
N MET A 81 10.31 -4.26 14.03
CA MET A 81 11.07 -5.45 13.61
C MET A 81 10.99 -6.54 14.68
N TYR A 82 10.87 -7.81 14.28
CA TYR A 82 10.91 -8.90 15.23
C TYR A 82 12.30 -9.05 15.88
N PRO A 83 12.39 -9.44 17.17
CA PRO A 83 13.67 -9.75 17.79
C PRO A 83 14.45 -10.81 16.97
N GLY A 84 15.69 -10.50 16.64
CA GLY A 84 16.55 -11.33 15.78
C GLY A 84 16.53 -10.93 14.30
N ALA A 85 15.63 -10.04 13.87
CA ALA A 85 15.52 -9.57 12.49
C ALA A 85 16.07 -8.14 12.27
N GLN A 86 16.62 -7.50 13.30
CA GLN A 86 17.02 -6.08 13.26
C GLN A 86 18.14 -5.77 12.26
N ASP A 87 19.01 -6.75 11.98
CA ASP A 87 20.07 -6.62 10.98
C ASP A 87 19.57 -6.92 9.55
N GLY A 88 18.31 -7.31 9.40
CA GLY A 88 17.68 -7.62 8.14
C GLY A 88 17.37 -6.37 7.31
N ARG A 89 17.77 -6.37 6.04
CA ARG A 89 17.46 -5.30 5.07
C ARG A 89 16.26 -5.65 4.19
N TYR A 90 15.15 -6.05 4.81
CA TYR A 90 13.94 -6.52 4.11
C TYR A 90 12.76 -5.53 4.16
N LEU A 91 12.87 -4.47 4.97
CA LEU A 91 11.95 -3.34 4.93
C LEU A 91 12.46 -2.25 3.97
N PRO A 92 11.55 -1.57 3.24
CA PRO A 92 10.09 -1.75 3.26
C PRO A 92 9.64 -3.01 2.50
N LEU A 93 8.62 -3.68 3.03
CA LEU A 93 7.95 -4.83 2.37
C LEU A 93 6.62 -4.39 1.73
N VAL A 94 5.96 -5.26 0.96
CA VAL A 94 4.58 -4.98 0.49
C VAL A 94 3.60 -5.29 1.63
N CYS A 95 2.92 -4.27 2.15
CA CYS A 95 1.89 -4.39 3.17
C CYS A 95 0.79 -5.37 2.73
N PRO A 96 0.43 -6.33 3.59
CA PRO A 96 -0.88 -6.95 3.54
C PRO A 96 -1.98 -5.89 3.61
N LEU A 97 -3.04 -6.03 2.81
CA LEU A 97 -4.13 -5.06 2.75
C LEU A 97 -4.86 -4.94 4.10
N ASP A 98 -4.95 -6.05 4.84
CA ASP A 98 -5.55 -6.14 6.17
C ASP A 98 -4.83 -5.29 7.24
N HIS A 99 -3.64 -4.77 6.95
CA HIS A 99 -3.00 -3.78 7.81
C HIS A 99 -3.60 -2.37 7.67
N LEU A 100 -4.35 -2.11 6.60
CA LEU A 100 -4.92 -0.82 6.29
C LEU A 100 -6.44 -0.84 6.42
N VAL A 101 -7.09 -1.85 5.84
CA VAL A 101 -8.55 -1.98 5.77
C VAL A 101 -8.93 -3.46 5.84
N SER A 102 -10.13 -3.78 6.31
CA SER A 102 -10.62 -5.17 6.28
C SER A 102 -10.97 -5.59 4.84
N PRO A 103 -10.24 -6.54 4.21
CA PRO A 103 -10.59 -7.00 2.87
C PRO A 103 -11.96 -7.71 2.86
N SER A 104 -12.28 -8.44 3.94
CA SER A 104 -13.57 -9.11 4.11
C SER A 104 -14.73 -8.11 4.12
N ALA A 105 -14.60 -7.01 4.87
CA ALA A 105 -15.63 -5.98 4.89
C ALA A 105 -15.79 -5.29 3.53
N TRP A 106 -14.71 -5.09 2.77
CA TRP A 106 -14.79 -4.55 1.40
C TRP A 106 -15.51 -5.50 0.45
N MET A 107 -15.22 -6.81 0.53
CA MET A 107 -15.91 -7.83 -0.27
C MET A 107 -17.40 -7.91 0.09
N GLU A 108 -17.74 -7.89 1.37
CA GLU A 108 -19.13 -7.86 1.86
C GLU A 108 -19.88 -6.60 1.39
N ALA A 109 -19.20 -5.46 1.34
CA ALA A 109 -19.74 -4.21 0.81
C ALA A 109 -19.81 -4.16 -0.74
N GLY A 110 -19.41 -5.23 -1.43
CA GLY A 110 -19.46 -5.32 -2.89
C GLY A 110 -18.43 -4.43 -3.59
N VAL A 111 -17.34 -4.04 -2.92
CA VAL A 111 -16.25 -3.28 -3.53
C VAL A 111 -15.50 -4.19 -4.51
N ASP A 112 -15.43 -3.80 -5.79
CA ASP A 112 -14.63 -4.54 -6.76
C ASP A 112 -13.19 -4.04 -6.78
N PHE A 113 -12.29 -4.84 -6.19
CA PHE A 113 -10.87 -4.52 -6.11
C PHE A 113 -9.98 -5.75 -6.37
N ARG A 114 -8.74 -5.50 -6.76
CA ARG A 114 -7.67 -6.50 -6.87
C ARG A 114 -6.41 -5.96 -6.20
N THR A 115 -5.69 -6.82 -5.47
CA THR A 115 -4.40 -6.44 -4.87
C THR A 115 -3.29 -6.43 -5.92
N HIS A 116 -2.16 -5.79 -5.62
CA HIS A 116 -0.97 -5.78 -6.49
C HIS A 116 -0.57 -7.18 -6.99
N GLY A 117 -0.68 -8.20 -6.13
CA GLY A 117 -0.34 -9.58 -6.48
C GLY A 117 -1.17 -10.19 -7.61
N PHE A 118 -2.33 -9.61 -7.93
CA PHE A 118 -3.15 -10.02 -9.08
C PHE A 118 -2.37 -9.90 -10.39
N MET A 119 -1.70 -8.76 -10.63
CA MET A 119 -0.95 -8.51 -11.87
C MET A 119 0.52 -8.92 -11.80
N TYR A 120 1.11 -8.92 -10.61
CA TYR A 120 2.58 -9.03 -10.46
C TYR A 120 3.03 -10.19 -9.55
N GLY A 121 2.09 -10.97 -9.02
CA GLY A 121 2.39 -12.11 -8.15
C GLY A 121 2.75 -13.38 -8.92
N PRO A 122 3.11 -14.47 -8.21
CA PRO A 122 3.44 -15.77 -8.82
C PRO A 122 2.33 -16.34 -9.72
N HIS A 123 1.09 -15.95 -9.44
CA HIS A 123 -0.10 -16.38 -10.18
C HIS A 123 -0.54 -15.39 -11.28
N ALA A 124 0.23 -14.34 -11.57
CA ALA A 124 -0.09 -13.36 -12.61
C ALA A 124 -0.25 -14.00 -14.00
N HIS A 125 0.44 -15.11 -14.26
CA HIS A 125 0.28 -15.89 -15.50
C HIS A 125 -1.15 -16.38 -15.73
N ARG A 126 -1.98 -16.45 -14.69
CA ARG A 126 -3.40 -16.85 -14.76
C ARG A 126 -4.34 -15.71 -15.14
N VAL A 127 -3.89 -14.46 -15.08
CA VAL A 127 -4.70 -13.31 -15.51
C VAL A 127 -4.76 -13.32 -17.03
N PRO A 128 -5.96 -13.32 -17.67
CA PRO A 128 -6.07 -13.33 -19.12
C PRO A 128 -5.36 -12.14 -19.79
N ALA A 129 -4.81 -12.35 -20.99
CA ALA A 129 -4.06 -11.32 -21.73
C ALA A 129 -4.86 -10.01 -21.89
N HIS A 130 -6.14 -10.12 -22.26
CA HIS A 130 -7.02 -8.95 -22.43
C HIS A 130 -7.23 -8.12 -21.15
N VAL A 131 -6.99 -8.69 -19.96
CA VAL A 131 -7.04 -7.96 -18.69
C VAL A 131 -5.69 -7.31 -18.39
N ARG A 132 -4.59 -8.01 -18.65
CA ARG A 132 -3.22 -7.48 -18.46
C ARG A 132 -2.91 -6.31 -19.40
N GLU A 133 -3.47 -6.35 -20.60
CA GLU A 133 -3.29 -5.36 -21.67
C GLU A 133 -4.40 -4.28 -21.67
N ALA A 134 -5.33 -4.35 -20.71
CA ALA A 134 -6.42 -3.39 -20.62
C ALA A 134 -5.88 -1.96 -20.39
N PRO A 135 -6.54 -0.93 -20.97
CA PRO A 135 -6.14 0.46 -20.75
C PRO A 135 -6.13 0.83 -19.26
N VAL A 136 -5.00 1.35 -18.78
CA VAL A 136 -4.84 1.86 -17.41
C VAL A 136 -5.14 3.36 -17.42
N ALA A 137 -6.10 3.78 -16.60
CA ALA A 137 -6.36 5.19 -16.35
C ALA A 137 -5.49 5.67 -15.17
N HIS A 138 -4.60 6.63 -15.42
CA HIS A 138 -3.87 7.32 -14.35
C HIS A 138 -4.74 8.47 -13.83
N VAL A 139 -5.09 8.44 -12.55
CA VAL A 139 -5.91 9.47 -11.92
C VAL A 139 -5.08 10.18 -10.85
N GLU A 140 -4.79 11.46 -11.07
CA GLU A 140 -4.21 12.32 -10.04
C GLU A 140 -5.34 12.83 -9.13
N VAL A 141 -5.40 12.29 -7.91
CA VAL A 141 -6.36 12.77 -6.91
C VAL A 141 -5.70 13.92 -6.13
N ARG A 142 -6.09 15.15 -6.44
CA ARG A 142 -5.66 16.31 -5.66
C ARG A 142 -6.32 16.28 -4.28
N PRO A 143 -5.58 16.56 -3.19
CA PRO A 143 -6.20 16.75 -1.88
C PRO A 143 -7.27 17.84 -2.02
N GLY A 144 -8.52 17.52 -1.67
CA GLY A 144 -9.56 18.54 -1.58
C GLY A 144 -9.14 19.59 -0.56
N ALA A 145 -9.36 20.86 -0.85
CA ALA A 145 -9.22 21.93 0.14
C ALA A 145 -10.10 21.55 1.34
N GLY A 146 -9.48 21.19 2.47
CA GLY A 146 -10.20 20.80 3.67
C GLY A 146 -11.06 21.96 4.13
N GLY A 147 -12.38 21.81 4.05
CA GLY A 147 -13.30 22.63 4.83
C GLY A 147 -13.14 22.24 6.30
N GLY A 148 -12.77 23.22 7.12
CA GLY A 148 -12.81 23.13 8.59
C GLY A 148 -14.23 23.14 9.13
#